data_AF-A0A9E1YSE9-F1
#
_entry.id   AF-A0A9E1YSE9-F1
#
_cell.length_a   1.000
_cell.length_b   1.000
_cell.length_c   1.000
_cell.angle_alpha   90.00
_cell.angle_beta   90.00
_cell.angle_gamma   90.00
#
_symmetry.space_group_name_H-M   'P 1'
#
loop_
_entity.id
_entity.type
_entity.pdbx_description
1 polymer ?
#
loop_
_entity_poly.entity_id
_entity_poly.type
_entity_poly.pdbx_seq_one_letter_code
_entity_poly.pdbx_strand_id
1 'polypeptide(L)'
;MSTFDYQNGRLHAESVCLSDLADQVGTPFYCYSASALEHRYRRLAEAISASGTTIAYAVKANSNLAVVSLLGGLGSGADVVSEGELRRAMAAGIPADRILFSGVGKSVDELAFAIGEGIHQINIESETEFDRVLDLAQRAVRTVRIALR
;
A
#
# COMPACT_ATOMS: atom_id res chain seq x y z
N MET A 1 20.57 -9.07 9.89
CA MET A 1 20.43 -8.96 11.36
C MET A 1 18.94 -9.02 11.65
N SER A 2 18.55 -9.77 12.67
CA SER A 2 17.14 -9.84 13.07
C SER A 2 16.77 -8.52 13.75
N THR A 3 15.51 -8.09 13.61
CA THR A 3 15.00 -6.89 14.27
C THR A 3 14.21 -7.23 15.52
N PHE A 4 14.03 -8.53 15.78
CA PHE A 4 13.41 -9.06 16.98
C PHE A 4 14.39 -10.04 17.61
N ASP A 5 15.12 -9.57 18.62
CA ASP A 5 16.24 -10.32 19.18
C ASP A 5 16.27 -10.25 20.71
N TYR A 6 16.88 -11.26 21.32
CA TYR A 6 17.09 -11.27 22.76
C TYR A 6 18.30 -10.44 23.14
N GLN A 7 18.10 -9.50 24.07
CA GLN A 7 19.17 -8.73 24.71
C GLN A 7 19.09 -9.00 26.21
N ASN A 8 20.17 -9.54 26.80
CA ASN A 8 20.21 -9.93 28.21
C ASN A 8 19.02 -10.80 28.65
N GLY A 9 18.60 -11.75 27.80
CA GLY A 9 17.49 -12.66 28.07
C GLY A 9 16.09 -12.07 27.91
N ARG A 10 15.94 -10.82 27.47
CA ARG A 10 14.64 -10.18 27.19
C ARG A 10 14.47 -9.94 25.69
N LEU A 11 13.30 -10.25 25.15
CA LEU A 11 12.99 -10.03 23.73
C LEU A 11 12.78 -8.54 23.46
N HIS A 12 13.47 -8.01 22.46
CA HIS A 12 13.35 -6.62 22.02
C HIS A 12 12.84 -6.56 20.58
N ALA A 13 12.05 -5.54 20.26
CA ALA A 13 11.82 -5.08 18.91
C ALA A 13 12.74 -3.87 18.68
N GLU A 14 13.76 -4.05 17.85
CA GLU A 14 14.85 -3.09 17.68
C GLU A 14 15.50 -2.78 19.05
N SER A 15 15.48 -1.53 19.51
CA SER A 15 15.99 -1.12 20.82
C SER A 15 14.93 -1.13 21.93
N VAL A 16 13.68 -1.53 21.64
CA VAL A 16 12.55 -1.46 22.59
C VAL A 16 12.28 -2.83 23.21
N CYS A 17 12.31 -2.92 24.53
CA CYS A 17 12.00 -4.17 25.24
C CYS A 17 10.49 -4.48 25.15
N LEU A 18 10.13 -5.68 24.67
CA LEU A 18 8.73 -6.02 24.43
C LEU A 18 7.91 -6.20 25.71
N SER A 19 8.51 -6.60 26.82
CA SER A 19 7.82 -6.67 28.11
C SER A 19 7.45 -5.27 28.62
N ASP A 20 8.36 -4.31 28.47
CA ASP A 20 8.12 -2.92 28.93
C ASP A 20 7.04 -2.28 28.06
N LEU A 21 7.07 -2.56 26.75
CA LEU A 21 6.02 -2.13 25.83
C LEU A 21 4.67 -2.79 26.14
N ALA A 22 4.67 -4.06 26.54
CA ALA A 22 3.47 -4.78 26.94
C ALA A 22 2.82 -4.19 28.19
N ASP A 23 3.63 -3.78 29.18
CA ASP A 23 3.14 -3.12 30.39
C ASP A 23 2.56 -1.73 30.09
N GLN A 24 3.12 -1.01 29.12
CA GLN A 24 2.66 0.33 28.72
C GLN A 24 1.39 0.31 27.85
N VAL A 25 1.32 -0.59 26.87
CA VAL A 25 0.25 -0.63 25.86
C VAL A 25 -0.91 -1.55 26.30
N GLY A 26 -0.61 -2.56 27.11
CA GLY A 26 -1.53 -3.65 27.42
C GLY A 26 -1.49 -4.75 26.35
N THR A 27 -1.91 -5.96 26.73
CA THR A 27 -1.92 -7.13 25.84
C THR A 27 -3.34 -7.60 25.53
N PRO A 28 -3.61 -8.16 24.33
CA PRO A 28 -2.65 -8.38 23.22
C PRO A 28 -2.42 -7.12 22.37
N PHE A 29 -1.22 -6.99 21.79
CA PHE A 29 -0.88 -5.96 20.80
C PHE A 29 -0.03 -6.53 19.66
N TYR A 30 -0.05 -5.86 18.50
CA TYR A 30 0.89 -6.09 17.42
C TYR A 30 2.04 -5.08 17.51
N CYS A 31 3.28 -5.56 17.35
CA CYS A 31 4.48 -4.74 17.23
C CYS A 31 5.11 -4.94 15.86
N TYR A 32 5.35 -3.85 15.14
CA TYR A 32 6.03 -3.88 13.84
C TYR A 32 7.38 -3.16 13.95
N SER A 33 8.41 -3.74 13.34
CA SER A 33 9.72 -3.09 13.22
C SER A 33 9.75 -2.24 11.95
N ALA A 34 9.98 -0.93 12.11
CA ALA A 34 10.16 -0.01 10.99
C ALA A 34 11.44 -0.36 10.22
N SER A 35 12.54 -0.63 10.95
CA SER A 35 13.82 -1.02 10.36
C SER A 35 13.71 -2.28 9.48
N ALA A 36 12.88 -3.25 9.90
CA ALA A 36 12.65 -4.46 9.11
C ALA A 36 11.92 -4.19 7.79
N LEU A 37 10.89 -3.35 7.83
CA LEU A 37 10.10 -2.96 6.66
C LEU A 37 10.96 -2.16 5.68
N GLU A 38 11.69 -1.17 6.18
CA GLU A 38 12.60 -0.34 5.41
C GLU A 38 13.70 -1.15 4.73
N HIS A 39 14.34 -2.06 5.47
CA HIS A 39 15.39 -2.91 4.92
C HIS A 39 14.86 -3.82 3.79
N ARG A 40 13.69 -4.44 3.97
CA ARG A 40 13.09 -5.29 2.94
C ARG A 40 12.72 -4.50 1.70
N TYR A 41 12.13 -3.32 1.87
CA TYR A 41 11.78 -2.44 0.76
C TYR A 41 13.02 -2.01 -0.02
N ARG A 42 14.05 -1.48 0.67
CA ARG A 42 15.28 -1.01 0.00
C ARG A 42 15.98 -2.13 -0.75
N ARG A 43 16.08 -3.33 -0.16
CA ARG A 43 16.67 -4.48 -0.86
C ARG A 43 15.94 -4.83 -2.16
N LEU A 44 14.60 -4.76 -2.16
CA LEU A 44 13.83 -4.98 -3.37
C LEU A 44 14.04 -3.84 -4.38
N ALA A 45 13.98 -2.59 -3.93
CA ALA A 45 14.18 -1.40 -4.75
C ALA A 45 15.57 -1.38 -5.41
N GLU A 46 16.61 -1.72 -4.67
CA GLU A 46 17.99 -1.81 -5.18
C GLU A 46 18.11 -2.90 -6.25
N ALA A 47 17.50 -4.07 -6.02
CA ALA A 47 17.55 -5.20 -6.95
C ALA A 47 16.87 -4.91 -8.30
N ILE A 48 15.91 -3.97 -8.34
CA ILE A 48 15.17 -3.59 -9.55
C ILE A 48 15.46 -2.14 -9.99
N SER A 49 16.51 -1.52 -9.46
CA SER A 49 16.80 -0.10 -9.69
C SER A 49 17.07 0.23 -11.17
N ALA A 50 17.63 -0.74 -11.92
CA ALA A 50 17.91 -0.58 -13.35
C ALA A 50 16.67 -0.63 -14.26
N SER A 51 15.52 -1.15 -13.80
CA SER A 51 14.33 -1.31 -14.65
C SER A 51 13.44 -0.07 -14.72
N GLY A 52 13.73 0.97 -13.93
CA GLY A 52 12.85 2.17 -13.87
C GLY A 52 11.44 1.87 -13.35
N THR A 53 11.27 0.74 -12.67
CA THR A 53 9.98 0.23 -12.19
C THR A 53 9.59 0.85 -10.86
N THR A 54 8.30 1.11 -10.67
CA THR A 54 7.75 1.51 -9.38
C THR A 54 7.33 0.28 -8.59
N ILE A 55 7.70 0.22 -7.30
CA ILE A 55 7.17 -0.78 -6.37
C ILE A 55 5.85 -0.26 -5.84
N ALA A 56 4.77 -1.02 -6.03
CA ALA A 56 3.48 -0.75 -5.42
C ALA A 56 3.22 -1.76 -4.29
N TYR A 57 3.16 -1.27 -3.05
CA TYR A 57 2.90 -2.13 -1.90
C TYR A 57 1.43 -2.56 -1.88
N ALA A 58 1.17 -3.87 -1.79
CA ALA A 58 -0.17 -4.40 -1.67
C ALA A 58 -0.76 -4.09 -0.28
N VAL A 59 -1.63 -3.06 -0.21
CA VAL A 59 -2.10 -2.46 1.05
C VAL A 59 -2.84 -3.47 1.93
N LYS A 60 -3.55 -4.43 1.32
CA LYS A 60 -4.24 -5.52 2.02
C LYS A 60 -3.35 -6.38 2.93
N ALA A 61 -2.03 -6.40 2.70
CA ALA A 61 -1.10 -7.18 3.53
C ALA A 61 -0.97 -6.60 4.94
N ASN A 62 -0.93 -5.28 5.07
CA ASN A 62 -1.01 -4.55 6.33
C ASN A 62 -1.37 -3.08 6.04
N SER A 63 -2.65 -2.73 6.24
CA SER A 63 -3.19 -1.42 5.90
C SER A 63 -3.09 -0.39 7.05
N ASN A 64 -2.26 -0.68 8.06
CA ASN A 64 -1.96 0.28 9.11
C ASN A 64 -1.30 1.54 8.51
N LEU A 65 -1.84 2.72 8.83
CA LEU A 65 -1.40 3.98 8.24
C LEU A 65 0.09 4.26 8.44
N ALA A 66 0.68 3.88 9.59
CA ALA A 66 2.10 4.08 9.84
C ALA A 66 2.97 3.19 8.93
N VAL A 67 2.54 1.95 8.67
CA VAL A 67 3.24 1.03 7.76
C VAL A 67 3.18 1.55 6.32
N VAL A 68 2.00 1.94 5.87
CA VAL A 68 1.81 2.48 4.51
C VAL A 68 2.57 3.79 4.33
N SER A 69 2.56 4.67 5.35
CA SER A 69 3.28 5.95 5.32
C SER A 69 4.79 5.76 5.29
N LEU A 70 5.32 4.82 6.09
CA LEU A 70 6.75 4.46 6.07
C LEU A 70 7.19 4.02 4.68
N LEU A 71 6.45 3.11 4.04
CA LEU A 71 6.79 2.64 2.69
C LEU A 71 6.62 3.73 1.63
N GLY A 72 5.57 4.56 1.73
CA GLY A 72 5.35 5.71 0.87
C GLY A 72 6.50 6.73 0.94
N GLY A 73 7.01 7.00 2.15
CA GLY A 73 8.17 7.88 2.37
C GLY A 73 9.47 7.36 1.76
N LEU A 74 9.59 6.04 1.56
CA LEU A 74 10.70 5.41 0.83
C LEU A 74 10.49 5.41 -0.70
N GLY A 75 9.38 5.96 -1.19
CA GLY A 75 9.05 6.09 -2.60
C GLY A 75 8.08 5.04 -3.14
N SER A 76 7.53 4.16 -2.28
CA SER A 76 6.57 3.15 -2.72
C SER A 76 5.28 3.79 -3.24
N GLY A 77 4.72 3.21 -4.29
CA GLY A 77 3.31 3.34 -4.62
C GLY A 77 2.44 2.40 -3.77
N ALA A 78 1.15 2.31 -4.11
CA ALA A 78 0.20 1.40 -3.48
C ALA A 78 -0.56 0.57 -4.52
N ASP A 79 -0.71 -0.72 -4.28
CA ASP A 79 -1.70 -1.56 -4.95
C ASP A 79 -2.86 -1.78 -3.99
N VAL A 80 -4.03 -1.26 -4.37
CA VAL A 80 -5.25 -1.26 -3.54
C VAL A 80 -6.31 -2.13 -4.18
N VAL A 81 -7.16 -2.75 -3.37
CA VAL A 81 -8.26 -3.61 -3.85
C VAL A 81 -9.66 -3.12 -3.45
N SER A 82 -9.75 -1.94 -2.85
CA SER A 82 -11.02 -1.27 -2.54
C SER A 82 -10.82 0.25 -2.41
N GLU A 83 -11.91 1.01 -2.49
CA GLU A 83 -11.88 2.45 -2.15
C GLU A 83 -11.38 2.71 -0.72
N GLY A 84 -11.70 1.84 0.23
CA GLY A 84 -11.23 1.98 1.61
C GLY A 84 -9.70 1.94 1.71
N GLU A 85 -9.06 1.08 0.92
CA GLU A 85 -7.59 1.03 0.83
C GLU A 85 -7.02 2.21 0.05
N LEU A 86 -7.68 2.65 -1.03
CA LEU A 86 -7.31 3.86 -1.77
C LEU A 86 -7.26 5.08 -0.83
N ARG A 87 -8.31 5.29 -0.05
CA ARG A 87 -8.39 6.37 0.92
C ARG A 87 -7.31 6.26 1.99
N ARG A 88 -7.00 5.06 2.48
CA ARG A 88 -5.91 4.83 3.44
C ARG A 88 -4.54 5.15 2.85
N ALA A 89 -4.28 4.72 1.61
CA ALA A 89 -3.02 5.01 0.92
C ALA A 89 -2.81 6.51 0.74
N MET A 90 -3.83 7.24 0.30
CA MET A 90 -3.79 8.69 0.18
C MET A 90 -3.63 9.38 1.54
N ALA A 91 -4.36 8.94 2.57
CA ALA A 91 -4.25 9.48 3.93
C ALA A 91 -2.87 9.24 4.56
N ALA A 92 -2.18 8.16 4.16
CA ALA A 92 -0.81 7.86 4.55
C ALA A 92 0.24 8.67 3.77
N GLY A 93 -0.19 9.48 2.79
CA GLY A 93 0.66 10.38 2.00
C GLY A 93 1.13 9.82 0.66
N ILE A 94 0.60 8.69 0.20
CA ILE A 94 0.95 8.16 -1.13
C ILE A 94 0.25 9.01 -2.21
N PRO A 95 1.01 9.60 -3.16
CA PRO A 95 0.43 10.35 -4.27
C PRO A 95 -0.50 9.48 -5.13
N ALA A 96 -1.66 10.01 -5.54
CA ALA A 96 -2.62 9.27 -6.37
C ALA A 96 -1.99 8.71 -7.65
N ASP A 97 -1.09 9.47 -8.28
CA ASP A 97 -0.36 9.09 -9.50
C ASP A 97 0.64 7.93 -9.30
N ARG A 98 0.73 7.35 -8.09
CA ARG A 98 1.46 6.12 -7.76
C ARG A 98 0.56 4.99 -7.22
N ILE A 99 -0.76 5.15 -7.31
CA ILE A 99 -1.72 4.16 -6.81
C ILE A 99 -2.32 3.36 -7.97
N LEU A 100 -2.27 2.03 -7.85
CA LEU A 100 -2.88 1.06 -8.74
C LEU A 100 -4.14 0.50 -8.07
N PHE A 101 -5.25 0.35 -8.81
CA PHE A 101 -6.46 -0.27 -8.28
C PHE A 101 -6.72 -1.62 -8.96
N SER A 102 -6.58 -2.71 -8.20
CA SER A 102 -6.78 -4.10 -8.60
C SER A 102 -8.06 -4.71 -8.00
N GLY A 103 -8.46 -5.91 -8.44
CA GLY A 103 -9.53 -6.69 -7.80
C GLY A 103 -10.78 -6.88 -8.67
N VAL A 104 -11.38 -8.07 -8.61
CA VAL A 104 -12.42 -8.57 -9.53
C VAL A 104 -13.82 -7.98 -9.33
N GLY A 105 -14.01 -7.13 -8.31
CA GLY A 105 -15.33 -6.72 -7.83
C GLY A 105 -15.53 -5.22 -7.65
N LYS A 106 -14.77 -4.38 -8.36
CA LYS A 106 -14.84 -2.92 -8.21
C LYS A 106 -16.25 -2.43 -8.55
N SER A 107 -16.87 -1.74 -7.61
CA SER A 107 -18.19 -1.13 -7.82
C SER A 107 -18.07 0.15 -8.66
N VAL A 108 -19.20 0.61 -9.22
CA VAL A 108 -19.26 1.85 -10.02
C VAL A 108 -18.80 3.06 -9.20
N ASP A 109 -19.17 3.12 -7.92
CA ASP A 109 -18.80 4.23 -7.03
C ASP A 109 -17.29 4.23 -6.74
N GLU A 110 -16.70 3.06 -6.48
CA GLU A 110 -15.25 2.95 -6.27
C GLU A 110 -14.46 3.32 -7.53
N LEU A 111 -14.92 2.91 -8.70
CA LEU A 111 -14.32 3.27 -9.99
C LEU A 111 -14.43 4.79 -10.24
N ALA A 112 -15.61 5.37 -10.01
CA ALA A 112 -15.82 6.80 -10.16
C ALA A 112 -14.92 7.61 -9.23
N PHE A 113 -14.79 7.16 -7.97
CA PHE A 113 -13.89 7.76 -6.99
C PHE A 113 -12.42 7.68 -7.45
N ALA A 114 -11.94 6.50 -7.85
CA ALA A 114 -10.57 6.32 -8.34
C ALA A 114 -10.24 7.18 -9.57
N ILE A 115 -11.17 7.29 -10.52
CA ILE A 115 -11.04 8.16 -11.70
C ILE A 115 -11.03 9.64 -11.28
N GLY A 116 -11.86 10.02 -10.33
CA GLY A 116 -11.94 11.38 -9.77
C GLY A 116 -10.65 11.81 -9.05
N GLU A 117 -10.01 10.89 -8.34
CA GLU A 117 -8.71 11.12 -7.69
C GLU A 117 -7.52 11.09 -8.67
N GLY A 118 -7.72 10.57 -9.88
CA GLY A 118 -6.68 10.54 -10.92
C GLY A 118 -5.55 9.58 -10.56
N ILE A 119 -5.90 8.37 -10.11
CA ILE A 119 -4.91 7.36 -9.74
C ILE A 119 -4.06 6.90 -10.94
N HIS A 120 -2.92 6.26 -10.66
CA HIS A 120 -1.97 5.83 -11.69
C HIS A 120 -2.60 4.93 -12.76
N GLN A 121 -3.33 3.89 -12.34
CA GLN A 121 -3.86 2.86 -13.24
C GLN A 121 -4.99 2.07 -12.57
N ILE A 122 -5.97 1.64 -13.37
CA ILE A 122 -6.97 0.63 -12.98
C ILE A 122 -6.64 -0.69 -13.68
N ASN A 123 -6.47 -1.76 -12.91
CA ASN A 123 -6.30 -3.11 -13.44
C ASN A 123 -7.67 -3.74 -13.66
N ILE A 124 -8.04 -3.90 -14.93
CA ILE A 124 -9.33 -4.42 -15.37
C ILE A 124 -9.30 -5.95 -15.35
N GLU A 125 -10.34 -6.54 -14.77
CA GLU A 125 -10.44 -8.00 -14.56
C GLU A 125 -11.58 -8.63 -15.40
N SER A 126 -12.38 -7.82 -16.11
CA SER A 126 -13.44 -8.31 -17.01
C SER A 126 -13.84 -7.28 -18.07
N GLU A 127 -14.44 -7.74 -19.17
CA GLU A 127 -15.01 -6.87 -20.22
C GLU A 127 -16.11 -5.95 -19.66
N THR A 128 -16.96 -6.46 -18.77
CA THR A 128 -17.99 -5.63 -18.12
C THR A 128 -17.39 -4.52 -17.25
N GLU A 129 -16.25 -4.77 -16.60
CA GLU A 129 -15.53 -3.73 -15.86
C GLU A 129 -14.90 -2.70 -16.80
N PHE A 130 -14.34 -3.15 -17.93
CA PHE A 130 -13.83 -2.26 -18.98
C PHE A 130 -14.92 -1.27 -19.45
N ASP A 131 -16.11 -1.77 -19.77
CA ASP A 131 -17.23 -0.94 -20.22
C ASP A 131 -17.64 0.12 -19.18
N ARG A 132 -17.64 -0.25 -17.90
CA ARG A 132 -17.93 0.69 -16.79
C ARG A 132 -16.86 1.78 -16.69
N VAL A 133 -15.57 1.40 -16.75
CA VAL A 133 -14.47 2.37 -16.71
C VAL A 133 -14.53 3.32 -17.91
N LEU A 134 -14.85 2.80 -19.10
CA LEU A 134 -14.99 3.59 -20.32
C LEU A 134 -16.12 4.63 -20.19
N ASP A 135 -17.31 4.22 -19.77
CA ASP A 135 -18.45 5.12 -19.56
C ASP A 135 -18.15 6.20 -18.51
N LEU A 136 -17.56 5.82 -17.37
CA LEU A 136 -17.17 6.76 -16.32
C LEU A 136 -16.08 7.74 -16.79
N ALA A 137 -15.07 7.26 -17.52
CA ALA A 137 -14.00 8.09 -18.06
C ALA A 137 -14.54 9.12 -19.08
N GLN A 138 -15.47 8.71 -19.94
CA GLN A 138 -16.14 9.60 -20.90
C GLN A 138 -16.97 10.68 -20.19
N ARG A 139 -17.77 10.29 -19.19
CA ARG A 139 -18.57 11.24 -18.39
C ARG A 139 -17.70 12.23 -17.63
N ALA A 140 -16.56 11.77 -17.10
CA ALA A 140 -15.61 12.61 -16.37
C ALA A 140 -14.72 13.46 -17.30
N VAL A 141 -14.74 13.21 -18.62
CA VAL A 141 -13.83 13.82 -19.61
C VAL A 141 -12.37 13.63 -19.19
N ARG A 142 -12.00 12.40 -18.79
CA ARG A 142 -10.66 12.04 -18.32
C ARG A 142 -10.09 10.86 -19.08
N THR A 143 -8.80 10.92 -19.37
CA THR A 143 -8.04 9.75 -19.82
C THR A 143 -7.64 8.91 -18.61
N VAL A 144 -8.04 7.65 -18.60
CA VAL A 144 -7.73 6.69 -17.53
C VAL A 144 -6.71 5.69 -18.07
N ARG A 145 -5.63 5.45 -17.34
CA ARG A 145 -4.70 4.37 -17.67
C ARG A 145 -5.26 3.06 -17.16
N ILE A 146 -5.24 2.04 -18.02
CA ILE A 146 -5.71 0.71 -17.68
C ILE A 146 -4.64 -0.33 -18.00
N ALA A 147 -4.71 -1.46 -17.31
CA ALA A 147 -4.06 -2.71 -17.72
C ALA A 147 -5.10 -3.83 -17.68
N LEU A 148 -4.99 -4.79 -18.59
CA LEU A 148 -5.81 -5.99 -18.59
C LEU A 148 -5.06 -7.10 -17.84
N ARG A 149 -5.78 -7.85 -17.01
CA ARG A 149 -5.23 -9.00 -16.29
C ARG A 149 -5.68 -10.33 -16.87
#